data_AF-A0A2V0P004-F1
#
_entry.id   AF-A0A2V0P004-F1
#
_cell.length_a   1.000
_cell.length_b   1.000
_cell.length_c   1.000
_cell.angle_alpha   90.00
_cell.angle_beta   90.00
_cell.angle_gamma   90.00
#
_symmetry.space_group_name_H-M   'P 1'
#
loop_
_entity.id
_entity.type
_entity.pdbx_description
1 polymer ?
#
loop_
_entity_poly.entity_id
_entity_poly.type
_entity_poly.pdbx_seq_one_letter_code
_entity_poly.pdbx_strand_id
1 'polypeptide(L)'
;MPRVGSVNAFPGSGGGGKELSRSAKELARSSGGSGGGAAARWGDLAIASMARAGTWLALVMGLLILYSALPGRGFVAGRLLSGPAAAAAGAAAPAGPVDVQLSLGEYFFNPSVVAHRGVYLSTARTAEMKRIDATNWWFNGAYICTSAAADFAASSCRSFDPWQGRFQECLWGSERKVAEVDTEGLEDPKLFVWPGRGVYAVFGRKPQALGASPFCRDPVFVQFMMQVLSEEGSGEWTLAKPLELRAGAFAAPIYKDHPQGVPIKEKNWMPFVHDDKLHVTYSVVPHRVFQMNSTGYAVRQYVTGADAALAPFAGEDVHGGPPVVRVARAGEAPYYLGVLHFFKTFGEGASKVKAYHHYFYKTEAAPPFRICAVSKEIPLVTRKKEAPPAAGAAGGDAWTHQRIWKDTSQTAYASGLFVDGERVLLSYGSSDIDARMLSLGLADVDALFQGAAFDCGAAAVLDGGGEEAAAAGGGGGGGGGGSEAGRRHRRDLLRRGA
;
A
#
# COMPACT_ATOMS: atom_id res chain seq x y z
N MET A 1 28.68 -22.43 3.24
CA MET A 1 27.31 -21.94 3.00
C MET A 1 26.69 -22.79 1.90
N PRO A 2 25.66 -23.61 2.17
CA PRO A 2 24.99 -24.33 1.10
C PRO A 2 24.00 -23.40 0.40
N ARG A 3 24.04 -23.39 -0.94
CA ARG A 3 23.07 -22.70 -1.79
C ARG A 3 21.73 -23.46 -1.71
N VAL A 4 20.71 -22.83 -1.17
CA VAL A 4 19.33 -23.33 -1.23
C VAL A 4 18.73 -22.79 -2.52
N GLY A 5 18.49 -23.69 -3.48
CA GLY A 5 17.76 -23.40 -4.70
C GLY A 5 16.31 -23.81 -4.55
N SER A 6 15.37 -22.86 -4.66
CA SER A 6 13.97 -23.14 -4.91
C SER A 6 13.54 -22.42 -6.20
N VAL A 7 13.58 -23.16 -7.31
CA VAL A 7 13.02 -22.73 -8.59
C VAL A 7 11.64 -23.36 -8.70
N ASN A 8 10.57 -22.56 -8.52
CA ASN A 8 9.23 -22.96 -8.93
C ASN A 8 9.06 -22.61 -10.42
N ALA A 9 9.48 -23.53 -11.29
CA ALA A 9 9.12 -23.51 -12.70
C ALA A 9 7.70 -24.04 -12.87
N PHE A 10 6.82 -23.27 -13.52
CA PHE A 10 5.51 -23.74 -13.96
C PHE A 10 5.66 -24.76 -15.10
N PRO A 11 4.86 -25.83 -15.16
CA PRO A 11 4.90 -26.75 -16.29
C PRO A 11 4.28 -26.07 -17.53
N GLY A 12 5.06 -26.00 -18.60
CA GLY A 12 4.62 -25.50 -19.89
C GLY A 12 3.71 -26.51 -20.59
N SER A 13 2.48 -26.11 -20.91
CA SER A 13 1.63 -26.82 -21.86
C SER A 13 2.02 -26.43 -23.29
N GLY A 14 2.54 -27.40 -24.05
CA GLY A 14 2.83 -27.25 -25.47
C GLY A 14 1.57 -27.30 -26.35
N GLY A 15 1.59 -26.48 -27.40
CA GLY A 15 0.58 -26.36 -28.46
C GLY A 15 0.52 -24.89 -28.85
N GLY A 16 0.98 -24.41 -30.01
CA GLY A 16 0.78 -24.94 -31.35
C GLY A 16 -0.29 -24.08 -32.02
N GLY A 17 0.10 -23.05 -32.79
CA GLY A 17 -0.85 -22.30 -33.62
C GLY A 17 -0.47 -20.84 -33.87
N LYS A 18 -0.47 -20.44 -35.15
CA LYS A 18 0.00 -19.17 -35.70
C LYS A 18 -1.09 -18.08 -35.66
N GLU A 19 -0.66 -16.84 -35.93
CA GLU A 19 -1.45 -15.64 -36.29
C GLU A 19 -2.25 -14.92 -35.18
N LEU A 20 -1.59 -14.03 -34.43
CA LEU A 20 -2.25 -12.89 -33.77
C LEU A 20 -1.31 -11.67 -33.78
N SER A 21 -1.27 -10.92 -34.90
CA SER A 21 -0.50 -9.66 -35.00
C SER A 21 -1.34 -8.43 -35.37
N ARG A 22 -2.67 -8.48 -35.28
CA ARG A 22 -3.54 -7.32 -35.60
C ARG A 22 -4.30 -6.68 -34.43
N SER A 23 -4.56 -7.35 -33.30
CA SER A 23 -5.44 -6.78 -32.25
C SER A 23 -4.82 -5.74 -31.31
N ALA A 24 -3.50 -5.72 -31.09
CA ALA A 24 -2.92 -4.81 -30.10
C ALA A 24 -2.91 -3.32 -30.52
N LYS A 25 -3.05 -3.02 -31.82
CA LYS A 25 -3.11 -1.63 -32.32
C LYS A 25 -4.52 -1.03 -32.35
N GLU A 26 -5.58 -1.84 -32.25
CA GLU A 26 -6.97 -1.35 -32.27
C GLU A 26 -7.47 -0.91 -30.89
N LEU A 27 -6.97 -1.51 -29.80
CA LEU A 27 -7.32 -1.07 -28.43
C LEU A 27 -6.79 0.33 -28.06
N ALA A 28 -5.76 0.83 -28.76
CA ALA A 28 -5.27 2.20 -28.59
C ALA A 28 -5.98 3.23 -29.46
N ARG A 29 -6.88 2.81 -30.38
CA ARG A 29 -7.54 3.70 -31.36
C ARG A 29 -9.05 3.85 -31.16
N SER A 30 -9.72 3.01 -30.36
CA SER A 30 -11.17 3.11 -30.14
C SER A 30 -11.62 4.21 -29.17
N SER A 31 -10.70 5.01 -28.62
CA SER A 31 -11.02 6.20 -27.80
C SER A 31 -11.22 7.49 -28.62
N GLY A 32 -11.14 7.43 -29.95
CA GLY A 32 -11.29 8.60 -30.82
C GLY A 32 -12.40 8.42 -31.87
N GLY A 33 -13.61 8.89 -31.58
CA GLY A 33 -14.59 9.19 -32.65
C GLY A 33 -16.06 9.09 -32.28
N SER A 34 -16.67 10.23 -31.88
CA SER A 34 -17.91 10.81 -32.44
C SER A 34 -18.52 11.79 -31.44
N GLY A 35 -18.45 13.09 -31.76
CA GLY A 35 -18.95 14.16 -30.89
C GLY A 35 -19.35 15.42 -31.64
N GLY A 36 -19.82 15.29 -32.89
CA GLY A 36 -20.45 16.37 -33.63
C GLY A 36 -21.91 16.51 -33.20
N GLY A 37 -22.18 17.28 -32.15
CA GLY A 37 -23.55 17.54 -31.71
C GLY A 37 -23.72 18.28 -30.38
N ALA A 38 -22.66 18.36 -29.56
CA ALA A 38 -22.77 18.99 -28.23
C ALA A 38 -22.61 20.53 -28.24
N ALA A 39 -21.95 21.13 -29.24
CA ALA A 39 -21.54 22.54 -29.19
C ALA A 39 -22.70 23.56 -29.09
N ALA A 40 -23.92 23.22 -29.54
CA ALA A 40 -25.06 24.13 -29.49
C ALA A 40 -25.76 24.17 -28.10
N ARG A 41 -25.53 23.20 -27.21
CA ARG A 41 -26.18 23.14 -25.88
C ARG A 41 -25.35 23.73 -24.73
N TRP A 42 -24.06 24.01 -24.95
CA TRP A 42 -23.18 24.59 -23.93
C TRP A 42 -23.26 26.11 -23.84
N GLY A 43 -23.69 26.80 -24.91
CA GLY A 43 -23.85 28.25 -24.91
C GLY A 43 -24.91 28.73 -23.90
N ASP A 44 -26.06 28.07 -23.85
CA ASP A 44 -27.18 28.49 -23.00
C ASP A 44 -26.95 28.18 -21.51
N LEU A 45 -26.21 27.10 -21.20
CA LEU A 45 -25.81 26.75 -19.83
C LEU A 45 -24.70 27.66 -19.28
N ALA A 46 -23.79 28.14 -20.13
CA ALA A 46 -22.74 29.08 -19.73
C ALA A 46 -23.30 30.47 -19.38
N ILE A 47 -24.29 30.95 -20.13
CA ILE A 47 -24.95 32.25 -19.89
C ILE A 47 -25.75 32.22 -18.58
N ALA A 48 -26.49 31.13 -18.30
CA ALA A 48 -27.22 30.97 -17.05
C ALA A 48 -26.29 30.83 -15.82
N SER A 49 -25.09 30.26 -15.99
CA SER A 49 -24.11 30.09 -14.91
C SER A 49 -23.37 31.39 -14.59
N MET A 50 -23.06 32.21 -15.59
CA MET A 50 -22.45 33.54 -15.37
C MET A 50 -23.41 34.52 -14.69
N ALA A 51 -24.71 34.46 -15.01
CA ALA A 51 -25.72 35.28 -14.34
C ALA A 51 -25.84 34.96 -12.84
N ARG A 52 -25.74 33.67 -12.46
CA ARG A 52 -25.76 33.23 -11.04
C ARG A 52 -24.47 33.55 -10.28
N ALA A 53 -23.32 33.49 -10.96
CA ALA A 53 -22.04 33.89 -10.37
C ALA A 53 -22.00 35.39 -10.05
N GLY A 54 -22.58 36.23 -10.93
CA GLY A 54 -22.70 37.67 -10.69
C GLY A 54 -23.57 38.01 -9.47
N THR A 55 -24.67 37.29 -9.26
CA THR A 55 -25.54 37.50 -8.09
C THR A 55 -24.86 37.08 -6.79
N TRP A 56 -24.10 35.98 -6.80
CA TRP A 56 -23.34 35.52 -5.64
C TRP A 56 -22.21 36.48 -5.28
N LEU A 57 -21.48 37.01 -6.26
CA LEU A 57 -20.41 37.97 -6.04
C LEU A 57 -20.95 39.30 -5.48
N ALA A 58 -22.09 39.77 -5.98
CA ALA A 58 -22.75 40.97 -5.46
C ALA A 58 -23.22 40.80 -4.00
N LEU A 59 -23.67 39.59 -3.63
CA LEU A 59 -24.16 39.28 -2.28
C LEU A 59 -23.00 39.16 -1.27
N VAL A 60 -21.87 38.55 -1.68
CA VAL A 60 -20.64 38.49 -0.87
C VAL A 60 -20.03 39.87 -0.70
N MET A 61 -19.97 40.68 -1.76
CA MET A 61 -19.47 42.05 -1.67
C MET A 61 -20.38 42.94 -0.83
N GLY A 62 -21.70 42.77 -0.93
CA GLY A 62 -22.67 43.45 -0.07
C GLY A 62 -22.50 43.11 1.41
N LEU A 63 -22.26 41.83 1.73
CA LEU A 63 -21.97 41.37 3.09
C LEU A 63 -20.65 41.93 3.65
N LEU A 64 -19.60 41.99 2.82
CA LEU A 64 -18.31 42.55 3.22
C LEU A 64 -18.37 44.07 3.44
N ILE A 65 -19.16 44.80 2.66
CA ILE A 65 -19.40 46.23 2.85
C ILE A 65 -20.24 46.48 4.12
N LEU A 66 -21.22 45.62 4.41
CA LEU A 66 -21.99 45.72 5.66
C LEU A 66 -21.12 45.43 6.90
N TYR A 67 -20.14 44.53 6.78
CA TYR A 67 -19.23 44.16 7.86
C TYR A 67 -18.18 45.23 8.16
N SER A 68 -17.78 46.03 7.16
CA SER A 68 -16.80 47.12 7.32
C SER A 68 -17.41 48.44 7.80
N ALA A 69 -18.74 48.59 7.73
CA ALA A 69 -19.47 49.78 8.17
C ALA A 69 -19.85 49.78 9.67
N LEU A 70 -19.51 48.73 10.44
CA LEU A 70 -19.76 48.68 11.88
C LEU A 70 -18.60 49.34 12.64
N PRO A 71 -18.79 50.54 13.26
CA PRO A 71 -17.76 51.16 14.05
C PRO A 71 -17.70 50.53 15.43
N GLY A 72 -16.50 50.08 15.82
CA GLY A 72 -16.14 49.92 17.24
C GLY A 72 -16.40 48.54 17.84
N ARG A 73 -15.57 47.56 17.49
CA ARG A 73 -15.19 46.49 18.44
C ARG A 73 -13.69 46.25 18.34
N GLY A 74 -12.98 46.72 19.37
CA GLY A 74 -11.55 46.48 19.53
C GLY A 74 -11.25 44.99 19.55
N PHE A 75 -10.29 44.58 18.73
CA PHE A 75 -9.70 43.26 18.74
C PHE A 75 -8.93 43.08 20.06
N VAL A 76 -9.55 42.44 21.04
CA VAL A 76 -8.82 41.82 22.14
C VAL A 76 -8.29 40.49 21.59
N ALA A 77 -6.96 40.39 21.47
CA ALA A 77 -6.26 39.17 21.10
C ALA A 77 -6.68 38.04 22.06
N GLY A 78 -7.53 37.15 21.56
CA GLY A 78 -8.12 36.04 22.30
C GLY A 78 -7.07 34.99 22.62
N ARG A 79 -6.82 34.81 23.92
CA ARG A 79 -6.36 33.55 24.53
C ARG A 79 -7.10 32.38 23.87
N LEU A 80 -6.36 31.56 23.11
CA LEU A 80 -6.83 30.24 22.67
C LEU A 80 -7.16 29.43 23.92
N LEU A 81 -8.46 29.31 24.20
CA LEU A 81 -8.99 28.42 25.22
C LEU A 81 -8.73 26.99 24.76
N SER A 82 -7.65 26.40 25.25
CA SER A 82 -7.50 24.95 25.35
C SER A 82 -8.59 24.44 26.29
N GLY A 83 -9.76 24.14 25.72
CA GLY A 83 -10.82 23.44 26.44
C GLY A 83 -10.29 22.09 26.95
N PRO A 84 -10.69 21.66 28.15
CA PRO A 84 -10.29 20.35 28.67
C PRO A 84 -10.76 19.29 27.68
N ALA A 85 -9.82 18.48 27.17
CA ALA A 85 -10.15 17.26 26.46
C ALA A 85 -11.04 16.45 27.41
N ALA A 86 -12.33 16.35 27.07
CA ALA A 86 -13.26 15.52 27.79
C ALA A 86 -12.74 14.09 27.67
N ALA A 87 -12.03 13.63 28.69
CA ALA A 87 -11.70 12.23 28.87
C ALA A 87 -13.04 11.51 28.98
N ALA A 88 -13.50 10.96 27.87
CA ALA A 88 -14.64 10.05 27.86
C ALA A 88 -14.35 9.01 28.94
N ALA A 89 -15.19 8.97 29.98
CA ALA A 89 -15.06 8.01 31.07
C ALA A 89 -15.16 6.61 30.46
N GLY A 90 -13.99 6.01 30.21
CA GLY A 90 -13.86 4.78 29.46
C GLY A 90 -14.48 3.65 30.26
N ALA A 91 -15.51 3.01 29.71
CA ALA A 91 -15.85 1.67 30.13
C ALA A 91 -14.58 0.83 30.08
N ALA A 92 -14.28 0.10 31.17
CA ALA A 92 -13.10 -0.76 31.22
C ALA A 92 -13.14 -1.69 30.00
N ALA A 93 -12.10 -1.63 29.17
CA ALA A 93 -12.00 -2.49 28.01
C ALA A 93 -12.09 -3.96 28.46
N PRO A 94 -12.73 -4.84 27.67
CA PRO A 94 -12.82 -6.25 28.01
C PRO A 94 -11.44 -6.84 28.30
N ALA A 95 -11.36 -7.63 29.35
CA ALA A 95 -10.16 -8.36 29.72
C ALA A 95 -9.89 -9.45 28.66
N GLY A 96 -8.77 -9.33 27.95
CA GLY A 96 -8.29 -10.30 26.97
C GLY A 96 -8.47 -9.92 25.49
N PRO A 97 -8.10 -10.86 24.59
CA PRO A 97 -8.23 -10.70 23.15
C PRO A 97 -9.68 -10.57 22.70
N VAL A 98 -9.95 -9.63 21.79
CA VAL A 98 -11.26 -9.44 21.17
C VAL A 98 -11.10 -9.41 19.67
N ASP A 99 -11.75 -10.34 18.96
CA ASP A 99 -11.78 -10.40 17.49
C ASP A 99 -13.17 -10.04 16.99
N VAL A 100 -13.28 -8.99 16.17
CA VAL A 100 -14.55 -8.49 15.64
C VAL A 100 -14.51 -8.40 14.12
N GLN A 101 -15.64 -8.68 13.48
CA GLN A 101 -15.86 -8.31 12.09
C GLN A 101 -16.26 -6.85 12.01
N LEU A 102 -15.58 -6.08 11.17
CA LEU A 102 -15.81 -4.65 11.01
C LEU A 102 -17.00 -4.40 10.09
N SER A 103 -17.88 -3.48 10.48
CA SER A 103 -19.05 -3.09 9.68
C SER A 103 -18.70 -2.01 8.64
N LEU A 104 -17.81 -2.34 7.70
CA LEU A 104 -17.34 -1.39 6.67
C LEU A 104 -18.15 -1.46 5.36
N GLY A 105 -18.75 -2.60 5.05
CA GLY A 105 -19.46 -2.85 3.80
C GLY A 105 -19.37 -4.32 3.38
N GLU A 106 -20.22 -4.72 2.44
CA GLU A 106 -20.21 -6.08 1.90
C GLU A 106 -18.95 -6.30 1.05
N TYR A 107 -18.29 -7.46 1.22
CA TYR A 107 -17.05 -7.83 0.52
C TYR A 107 -15.88 -6.85 0.70
N PHE A 108 -15.90 -6.04 1.76
CA PHE A 108 -14.77 -5.22 2.13
C PHE A 108 -13.78 -6.08 2.90
N PHE A 109 -12.51 -6.09 2.50
CA PHE A 109 -11.45 -6.85 3.14
C PHE A 109 -10.14 -6.05 3.21
N ASN A 110 -9.11 -6.65 3.83
CA ASN A 110 -7.79 -6.06 4.10
C ASN A 110 -7.86 -4.64 4.70
N PRO A 111 -8.60 -4.41 5.80
CA PRO A 111 -8.68 -3.12 6.47
C PRO A 111 -7.37 -2.73 7.15
N SER A 112 -7.05 -1.44 7.18
CA SER A 112 -5.98 -0.91 8.03
C SER A 112 -6.52 0.18 8.95
N VAL A 113 -6.74 -0.17 10.21
CA VAL A 113 -7.33 0.71 11.23
C VAL A 113 -6.25 1.54 11.95
N VAL A 114 -6.51 2.84 12.10
CA VAL A 114 -5.73 3.76 12.95
C VAL A 114 -6.67 4.70 13.72
N ALA A 115 -6.25 5.18 14.88
CA ALA A 115 -6.94 6.27 15.59
C ALA A 115 -6.19 7.59 15.38
N HIS A 116 -6.92 8.67 15.14
CA HIS A 116 -6.36 10.00 14.98
C HIS A 116 -7.38 11.08 15.38
N ARG A 117 -7.01 11.99 16.29
CA ARG A 117 -7.85 13.12 16.74
C ARG A 117 -9.28 12.71 17.19
N GLY A 118 -9.38 11.60 17.91
CA GLY A 118 -10.65 11.12 18.46
C GLY A 118 -11.58 10.44 17.43
N VAL A 119 -11.11 10.18 16.22
CA VAL A 119 -11.81 9.36 15.22
C VAL A 119 -10.96 8.17 14.81
N TYR A 120 -11.61 7.08 14.45
CA TYR A 120 -10.97 5.93 13.82
C TYR A 120 -11.09 6.04 12.30
N LEU A 121 -9.99 5.76 11.61
CA LEU A 121 -9.94 5.61 10.18
C LEU A 121 -9.60 4.17 9.83
N SER A 122 -10.19 3.64 8.77
CA SER A 122 -9.81 2.37 8.18
C SER A 122 -9.68 2.51 6.69
N THR A 123 -8.68 1.88 6.08
CA THR A 123 -8.82 1.51 4.67
C THR A 123 -9.78 0.32 4.53
N ALA A 124 -10.30 0.11 3.34
CA ALA A 124 -10.92 -1.13 2.94
C ALA A 124 -10.67 -1.39 1.44
N ARG A 125 -10.67 -2.65 1.05
CA ARG A 125 -10.49 -3.09 -0.33
C ARG A 125 -11.69 -3.90 -0.80
N THR A 126 -12.04 -3.75 -2.07
CA THR A 126 -12.88 -4.70 -2.80
C THR A 126 -12.08 -5.23 -3.98
N ALA A 127 -12.38 -6.46 -4.41
CA ALA A 127 -11.87 -6.99 -5.66
C ALA A 127 -13.00 -7.60 -6.49
N GLU A 128 -12.95 -7.36 -7.79
CA GLU A 128 -13.79 -8.03 -8.78
C GLU A 128 -12.88 -8.63 -9.83
N MET A 129 -13.12 -9.89 -10.20
CA MET A 129 -12.44 -10.43 -11.35
C MET A 129 -13.32 -10.55 -12.58
N LYS A 130 -12.72 -10.31 -13.75
CA LYS A 130 -13.33 -10.59 -15.04
C LYS A 130 -12.30 -11.21 -15.98
N ARG A 131 -12.74 -12.14 -16.81
CA ARG A 131 -11.93 -12.62 -17.92
C ARG A 131 -12.16 -11.71 -19.12
N ILE A 132 -11.11 -11.05 -19.59
CA ILE A 132 -11.12 -10.22 -20.80
C ILE A 132 -10.09 -10.83 -21.74
N ASP A 133 -10.56 -11.34 -22.86
CA ASP A 133 -9.76 -12.15 -23.80
C ASP A 133 -9.07 -13.34 -23.10
N ALA A 134 -7.73 -13.38 -23.17
CA ALA A 134 -6.89 -14.41 -22.57
C ALA A 134 -6.44 -14.07 -21.13
N THR A 135 -6.84 -12.93 -20.59
CA THR A 135 -6.35 -12.41 -19.30
C THR A 135 -7.45 -12.40 -18.25
N ASN A 136 -7.13 -12.88 -17.06
CA ASN A 136 -7.97 -12.74 -15.88
C ASN A 136 -7.59 -11.44 -15.16
N TRP A 137 -8.48 -10.45 -15.23
CA TRP A 137 -8.29 -9.14 -14.64
C TRP A 137 -8.79 -9.10 -13.21
N TRP A 138 -8.02 -8.45 -12.33
CA TRP A 138 -8.34 -8.19 -10.93
C TRP A 138 -8.58 -6.70 -10.75
N PHE A 139 -9.83 -6.26 -10.73
CA PHE A 139 -10.21 -4.87 -10.52
C PHE A 139 -10.34 -4.58 -9.03
N ASN A 140 -9.47 -3.74 -8.51
CA ASN A 140 -9.42 -3.39 -7.10
C ASN A 140 -10.02 -2.01 -6.86
N GLY A 141 -10.95 -1.96 -5.92
CA GLY A 141 -11.44 -0.73 -5.32
C GLY A 141 -10.79 -0.53 -3.96
N ALA A 142 -10.46 0.72 -3.62
CA ALA A 142 -9.99 1.10 -2.30
C ALA A 142 -10.91 2.18 -1.71
N TYR A 143 -11.04 2.17 -0.39
CA TYR A 143 -11.92 3.06 0.35
C TYR A 143 -11.23 3.58 1.60
N ILE A 144 -11.61 4.80 2.04
CA ILE A 144 -11.33 5.30 3.38
C ILE A 144 -12.64 5.36 4.14
N CYS A 145 -12.70 4.64 5.24
CA CYS A 145 -13.81 4.59 6.18
C CYS A 145 -13.47 5.37 7.44
N THR A 146 -14.46 6.01 8.04
CA THR A 146 -14.34 6.73 9.31
C THR A 146 -15.39 6.26 10.30
N SER A 147 -15.04 6.19 11.58
CA SER A 147 -15.97 5.90 12.69
C SER A 147 -15.56 6.62 13.97
N ALA A 148 -16.51 6.79 14.88
CA ALA A 148 -16.24 7.22 16.25
C ALA A 148 -15.77 6.06 17.16
N ALA A 149 -15.96 4.80 16.73
CA ALA A 149 -15.60 3.61 17.49
C ALA A 149 -14.65 2.70 16.69
N ALA A 150 -13.78 1.97 17.39
CA ALA A 150 -12.77 1.10 16.79
C ALA A 150 -13.35 -0.12 16.08
N ASP A 151 -14.57 -0.55 16.43
CA ASP A 151 -15.28 -1.67 15.82
C ASP A 151 -16.01 -1.29 14.52
N PHE A 152 -16.06 0.00 14.21
CA PHE A 152 -16.76 0.56 13.05
C PHE A 152 -18.25 0.20 13.01
N ALA A 153 -18.91 -0.02 14.17
CA ALA A 153 -20.34 -0.35 14.23
C ALA A 153 -21.23 0.65 13.49
N ALA A 154 -20.83 1.94 13.49
CA ALA A 154 -21.35 2.96 12.59
C ALA A 154 -20.18 3.57 11.82
N SER A 155 -20.14 3.36 10.51
CA SER A 155 -19.05 3.82 9.66
C SER A 155 -19.57 4.59 8.44
N SER A 156 -18.71 5.48 7.91
CA SER A 156 -18.92 6.15 6.63
C SER A 156 -17.71 5.90 5.76
N CYS A 157 -17.92 5.25 4.61
CA CYS A 157 -16.85 4.90 3.67
C CYS A 157 -16.98 5.70 2.38
N ARG A 158 -15.84 6.21 1.89
CA ARG A 158 -15.72 6.88 0.60
C ARG A 158 -14.69 6.18 -0.27
N SER A 159 -14.93 6.15 -1.58
CA SER A 159 -13.93 5.67 -2.55
C SER A 159 -12.63 6.46 -2.41
N PHE A 160 -11.52 5.75 -2.50
CA PHE A 160 -10.17 6.28 -2.38
C PHE A 160 -9.39 5.99 -3.66
N ASP A 161 -9.38 6.98 -4.55
CA ASP A 161 -8.49 7.03 -5.69
C ASP A 161 -7.75 8.37 -5.70
N PRO A 162 -6.49 8.41 -5.23
CA PRO A 162 -5.69 9.62 -5.22
C PRO A 162 -5.48 10.29 -6.59
N TRP A 163 -5.67 9.56 -7.68
CA TRP A 163 -5.53 10.09 -9.04
C TRP A 163 -6.83 10.56 -9.67
N GLN A 164 -7.97 10.29 -9.02
CA GLN A 164 -9.30 10.70 -9.48
C GLN A 164 -9.58 10.21 -10.91
N GLY A 165 -9.24 8.95 -11.22
CA GLY A 165 -9.43 8.30 -12.51
C GLY A 165 -8.41 8.66 -13.59
N ARG A 166 -7.40 9.47 -13.29
CA ARG A 166 -6.42 9.96 -14.28
C ARG A 166 -5.13 9.15 -14.36
N PHE A 167 -5.09 7.97 -13.73
CA PHE A 167 -3.92 7.11 -13.75
C PHE A 167 -4.14 5.94 -14.69
N GLN A 168 -3.36 5.91 -15.76
CA GLN A 168 -3.34 4.78 -16.69
C GLN A 168 -2.21 3.84 -16.30
N GLU A 169 -2.57 2.66 -15.83
CA GLU A 169 -1.60 1.64 -15.48
C GLU A 169 -1.00 0.99 -16.72
N CYS A 170 0.25 0.57 -16.61
CA CYS A 170 0.85 -0.33 -17.58
C CYS A 170 0.26 -1.75 -17.48
N LEU A 171 0.40 -2.54 -18.54
CA LEU A 171 -0.03 -3.94 -18.62
C LEU A 171 1.09 -4.88 -18.19
N TRP A 172 0.74 -5.96 -17.49
CA TRP A 172 1.69 -7.05 -17.26
C TRP A 172 1.91 -7.86 -18.54
N GLY A 173 3.13 -8.39 -18.68
CA GLY A 173 3.54 -9.18 -19.84
C GLY A 173 4.37 -8.37 -20.83
N SER A 174 4.22 -8.66 -22.12
CA SER A 174 4.99 -8.05 -23.20
C SER A 174 4.22 -8.07 -24.52
N GLU A 175 4.74 -7.38 -25.53
CA GLU A 175 4.19 -7.40 -26.91
C GLU A 175 4.05 -8.82 -27.48
N ARG A 176 4.85 -9.78 -27.01
CA ARG A 176 4.86 -11.17 -27.49
C ARG A 176 4.03 -12.12 -26.64
N LYS A 177 3.72 -11.74 -25.40
CA LYS A 177 3.04 -12.60 -24.43
C LYS A 177 2.26 -11.75 -23.43
N VAL A 178 0.94 -11.77 -23.56
CA VAL A 178 0.03 -11.17 -22.58
C VAL A 178 0.07 -12.02 -21.30
N ALA A 179 -0.02 -11.37 -20.14
CA ALA A 179 -0.11 -12.09 -18.88
C ALA A 179 -1.46 -12.82 -18.73
N GLU A 180 -1.45 -14.02 -18.14
CA GLU A 180 -2.66 -14.79 -17.83
C GLU A 180 -3.52 -14.14 -16.74
N VAL A 181 -2.88 -13.33 -15.90
CA VAL A 181 -3.51 -12.54 -14.84
C VAL A 181 -2.94 -11.13 -14.91
N ASP A 182 -3.81 -10.13 -14.80
CA ASP A 182 -3.43 -8.73 -14.63
C ASP A 182 -4.30 -8.10 -13.54
N THR A 183 -3.88 -6.96 -13.01
CA THR A 183 -4.55 -6.24 -11.94
C THR A 183 -4.81 -4.81 -12.36
N GLU A 184 -5.81 -4.16 -11.77
CA GLU A 184 -6.10 -2.73 -11.93
C GLU A 184 -6.51 -2.16 -10.58
N GLY A 185 -6.11 -0.93 -10.29
CA GLY A 185 -6.48 -0.23 -9.06
C GLY A 185 -5.48 -0.42 -7.93
N LEU A 186 -5.87 -0.01 -6.72
CA LEU A 186 -4.98 -0.01 -5.55
C LEU A 186 -5.06 -1.36 -4.84
N GLU A 187 -3.92 -2.00 -4.59
CA GLU A 187 -3.84 -3.20 -3.77
C GLU A 187 -3.38 -2.87 -2.34
N ASP A 188 -4.02 -3.56 -1.38
CA ASP A 188 -3.65 -3.63 0.03
C ASP A 188 -3.26 -2.27 0.65
N PRO A 189 -4.16 -1.26 0.63
CA PRO A 189 -3.88 0.03 1.23
C PRO A 189 -3.78 -0.05 2.75
N LYS A 190 -2.75 0.59 3.30
CA LYS A 190 -2.36 0.55 4.73
C LYS A 190 -2.22 1.94 5.29
N LEU A 191 -2.84 2.21 6.43
CA LEU A 191 -2.78 3.50 7.11
C LEU A 191 -1.71 3.51 8.20
N PHE A 192 -0.99 4.62 8.30
CA PHE A 192 -0.15 4.92 9.46
C PHE A 192 -0.31 6.38 9.87
N VAL A 193 -0.08 6.64 11.16
CA VAL A 193 -0.13 7.98 11.74
C VAL A 193 1.29 8.52 11.83
N TRP A 194 1.50 9.74 11.34
CA TRP A 194 2.73 10.50 11.56
C TRP A 194 2.44 11.63 12.54
N PRO A 195 2.89 11.54 13.80
CA PRO A 195 2.62 12.55 14.81
C PRO A 195 3.00 13.96 14.33
N GLY A 196 2.04 14.89 14.36
CA GLY A 196 2.22 16.28 13.93
C GLY A 196 2.10 16.52 12.42
N ARG A 197 1.99 15.46 11.61
CA ARG A 197 1.86 15.53 10.13
C ARG A 197 0.61 14.88 9.57
N GLY A 198 -0.18 14.18 10.39
CA GLY A 198 -1.45 13.58 10.02
C GLY A 198 -1.42 12.08 9.71
N VAL A 199 -2.29 11.66 8.77
CA VAL A 199 -2.51 10.25 8.43
C VAL A 199 -2.16 10.02 6.97
N TYR A 200 -1.40 8.95 6.71
CA TYR A 200 -0.92 8.59 5.39
C TYR A 200 -1.36 7.17 5.04
N ALA A 201 -1.54 6.92 3.75
CA ALA A 201 -1.79 5.60 3.19
C ALA A 201 -0.58 5.16 2.36
N VAL A 202 -0.10 3.94 2.56
CA VAL A 202 0.81 3.22 1.65
C VAL A 202 0.04 2.12 0.94
N PHE A 203 0.23 1.97 -0.36
CA PHE A 203 -0.51 0.99 -1.15
C PHE A 203 0.28 0.55 -2.38
N GLY A 204 -0.03 -0.65 -2.87
CA GLY A 204 0.55 -1.19 -4.09
C GLY A 204 -0.22 -0.77 -5.34
N ARG A 205 0.49 -0.49 -6.43
CA ARG A 205 -0.10 -0.29 -7.76
C ARG A 205 0.90 -0.62 -8.85
N LYS A 206 0.43 -0.97 -10.05
CA LYS A 206 1.31 -0.99 -11.24
C LYS A 206 1.81 0.43 -11.54
N PRO A 207 3.03 0.59 -12.08
CA PRO A 207 3.50 1.88 -12.57
C PRO A 207 2.58 2.49 -13.64
N GLN A 208 2.72 3.80 -13.84
CA GLN A 208 2.02 4.47 -14.93
C GLN A 208 2.55 3.97 -16.28
N ALA A 209 1.67 3.78 -17.26
CA ALA A 209 2.08 3.56 -18.64
C ALA A 209 2.76 4.84 -19.16
N LEU A 210 4.07 4.77 -19.43
CA LEU A 210 4.85 5.89 -19.95
C LEU A 210 5.35 5.59 -21.37
N GLY A 211 5.04 6.48 -22.31
CA GLY A 211 5.56 6.45 -23.67
C GLY A 211 4.79 5.52 -24.62
N ALA A 212 5.51 4.88 -25.54
CA ALA A 212 4.92 4.14 -26.65
C ALA A 212 4.50 2.70 -26.32
N SER A 213 5.08 2.09 -25.27
CA SER A 213 4.73 0.73 -24.85
C SER A 213 3.68 0.77 -23.75
N PRO A 214 2.59 -0.02 -23.86
CA PRO A 214 1.62 -0.14 -22.79
C PRO A 214 2.12 -1.06 -21.66
N PHE A 215 3.22 -1.79 -21.82
CA PHE A 215 3.67 -2.81 -20.87
C PHE A 215 4.58 -2.25 -19.77
N CYS A 216 4.45 -2.82 -18.58
CA CYS A 216 5.25 -2.44 -17.42
C CYS A 216 6.73 -2.75 -17.63
N ARG A 217 7.59 -1.86 -17.13
CA ARG A 217 9.01 -2.14 -16.92
C ARG A 217 9.21 -2.56 -15.47
N ASP A 218 10.25 -3.34 -15.21
CA ASP A 218 10.59 -3.67 -13.84
C ASP A 218 11.00 -2.42 -13.03
N PRO A 219 10.57 -2.32 -11.77
CA PRO A 219 9.57 -3.16 -11.11
C PRO A 219 8.15 -3.01 -11.69
N VAL A 220 7.48 -4.12 -12.02
CA VAL A 220 6.13 -4.13 -12.62
C VAL A 220 5.01 -3.86 -11.62
N PHE A 221 5.35 -3.74 -10.35
CA PHE A 221 4.46 -3.40 -9.26
C PHE A 221 5.27 -2.66 -8.19
N VAL A 222 4.81 -1.49 -7.78
CA VAL A 222 5.53 -0.58 -6.88
C VAL A 222 4.64 -0.13 -5.72
N GLN A 223 5.25 0.51 -4.73
CA GLN A 223 4.54 1.10 -3.59
C GLN A 223 4.41 2.60 -3.77
N PHE A 224 3.24 3.12 -3.44
CA PHE A 224 2.95 4.55 -3.38
C PHE A 224 2.56 4.95 -1.98
N MET A 225 2.72 6.23 -1.66
CA MET A 225 2.24 6.86 -0.45
C MET A 225 1.39 8.09 -0.78
N MET A 226 0.32 8.31 -0.02
CA MET A 226 -0.53 9.49 -0.16
C MET A 226 -0.97 9.99 1.22
N GLN A 227 -1.06 11.31 1.39
CA GLN A 227 -1.62 11.90 2.61
C GLN A 227 -3.15 11.80 2.58
N VAL A 228 -3.74 11.17 3.60
CA VAL A 228 -5.19 10.98 3.75
C VAL A 228 -5.81 12.11 4.57
N LEU A 229 -5.13 12.49 5.66
CA LEU A 229 -5.47 13.64 6.49
C LEU A 229 -4.20 14.46 6.73
N SER A 230 -4.28 15.77 6.46
CA SER A 230 -3.15 16.69 6.63
C SER A 230 -3.21 17.44 7.95
N GLU A 231 -2.03 17.73 8.51
CA GLU A 231 -1.85 18.62 9.66
C GLU A 231 -0.88 19.76 9.31
N GLU A 232 -0.95 20.87 10.04
CA GLU A 232 -0.13 22.06 9.81
C GLU A 232 1.38 21.76 9.83
N GLY A 233 1.83 20.79 10.63
CA GLY A 233 3.23 20.36 10.72
C GLY A 233 3.73 19.47 9.59
N SER A 234 2.93 19.22 8.54
CA SER A 234 3.32 18.31 7.45
C SER A 234 4.57 18.77 6.70
N GLY A 235 4.77 20.09 6.54
CA GLY A 235 5.94 20.64 5.86
C GLY A 235 6.13 20.05 4.46
N GLU A 236 7.34 19.58 4.15
CA GLU A 236 7.68 18.92 2.88
C GLU A 236 6.94 17.59 2.64
N TRP A 237 6.31 17.01 3.66
CA TRP A 237 5.50 15.80 3.55
C TRP A 237 4.02 16.09 3.26
N THR A 238 3.69 17.32 2.89
CA THR A 238 2.36 17.66 2.35
C THR A 238 2.22 17.07 0.94
N LEU A 239 1.54 15.93 0.82
CA LEU A 239 1.42 15.22 -0.45
C LEU A 239 0.11 15.59 -1.16
N ALA A 240 0.20 16.47 -2.16
CA ALA A 240 -0.93 16.80 -3.03
C ALA A 240 -1.22 15.72 -4.10
N LYS A 241 -0.27 14.82 -4.32
CA LYS A 241 -0.33 13.71 -5.28
C LYS A 241 0.35 12.49 -4.65
N PRO A 242 0.02 11.27 -5.12
CA PRO A 242 0.74 10.08 -4.72
C PRO A 242 2.24 10.18 -4.99
N LEU A 243 3.02 9.78 -4.00
CA LEU A 243 4.47 9.72 -4.01
C LEU A 243 4.88 8.26 -4.20
N GLU A 244 5.57 7.93 -5.30
CA GLU A 244 6.15 6.58 -5.47
C GLU A 244 7.32 6.41 -4.50
N LEU A 245 7.35 5.28 -3.80
CA LEU A 245 8.43 4.93 -2.89
C LEU A 245 9.47 4.07 -3.63
N ARG A 246 10.74 4.45 -3.58
CA ARG A 246 11.82 3.83 -4.36
C ARG A 246 13.04 3.55 -3.51
N ALA A 247 13.66 2.39 -3.73
CA ALA A 247 14.93 2.03 -3.10
C ALA A 247 16.12 2.88 -3.61
N GLY A 248 15.96 3.65 -4.69
CA GLY A 248 17.01 4.55 -5.21
C GLY A 248 18.29 3.82 -5.57
N ALA A 249 19.44 4.34 -5.14
CA ALA A 249 20.75 3.69 -5.35
C ALA A 249 20.85 2.29 -4.74
N PHE A 250 20.01 1.95 -3.75
CA PHE A 250 20.00 0.64 -3.11
C PHE A 250 19.28 -0.43 -3.94
N ALA A 251 18.55 -0.06 -5.00
CA ALA A 251 17.79 -0.98 -5.84
C ALA A 251 18.68 -2.01 -6.57
N ALA A 252 19.80 -1.56 -7.14
CA ALA A 252 20.67 -2.41 -7.95
C ALA A 252 21.18 -3.67 -7.22
N PRO A 253 21.76 -3.58 -6.01
CA PRO A 253 22.18 -4.78 -5.28
C PRO A 253 21.01 -5.67 -4.84
N ILE A 254 19.82 -5.09 -4.59
CA ILE A 254 18.62 -5.87 -4.20
C ILE A 254 18.13 -6.73 -5.36
N TYR A 255 18.09 -6.17 -6.57
CA TYR A 255 17.57 -6.87 -7.74
C TYR A 255 18.62 -7.69 -8.49
N LYS A 256 19.90 -7.56 -8.13
CA LYS A 256 21.00 -8.26 -8.81
C LYS A 256 20.79 -9.76 -8.88
N ASP A 257 20.27 -10.35 -7.80
CA ASP A 257 20.05 -11.79 -7.69
C ASP A 257 18.62 -12.20 -8.09
N HIS A 258 17.82 -11.25 -8.59
CA HIS A 258 16.48 -11.54 -9.09
C HIS A 258 16.58 -12.39 -10.37
N PRO A 259 15.85 -13.53 -10.46
CA PRO A 259 15.88 -14.37 -11.64
C PRO A 259 15.54 -13.58 -12.91
N GLN A 260 16.37 -13.71 -13.94
CA GLN A 260 16.15 -13.04 -15.22
C GLN A 260 14.81 -13.46 -15.83
N GLY A 261 14.04 -12.48 -16.31
CA GLY A 261 12.74 -12.71 -16.95
C GLY A 261 11.59 -12.96 -15.98
N VAL A 262 11.85 -13.03 -14.67
CA VAL A 262 10.79 -12.97 -13.65
C VAL A 262 10.52 -11.49 -13.36
N PRO A 263 9.27 -11.02 -13.39
CA PRO A 263 8.97 -9.62 -13.08
C PRO A 263 9.22 -9.29 -11.61
N ILE A 264 9.84 -8.14 -11.35
CA ILE A 264 10.08 -7.63 -10.00
C ILE A 264 8.80 -6.99 -9.48
N LYS A 265 8.31 -7.46 -8.32
CA LYS A 265 7.12 -6.92 -7.66
C LYS A 265 7.48 -6.43 -6.27
N GLU A 266 7.40 -5.13 -6.05
CA GLU A 266 7.59 -4.54 -4.73
C GLU A 266 6.27 -4.50 -3.98
N LYS A 267 6.17 -5.33 -2.95
CA LYS A 267 5.00 -5.46 -2.09
C LYS A 267 5.41 -5.31 -0.63
N ASN A 268 4.43 -5.09 0.23
CA ASN A 268 4.60 -5.22 1.69
C ASN A 268 5.62 -4.27 2.34
N TRP A 269 5.77 -3.05 1.81
CA TRP A 269 6.55 -2.02 2.50
C TRP A 269 5.81 -1.57 3.77
N MET A 270 6.51 -1.57 4.90
CA MET A 270 5.91 -1.28 6.21
C MET A 270 6.45 0.06 6.76
N PRO A 271 5.72 1.17 6.60
CA PRO A 271 6.17 2.48 7.07
C PRO A 271 6.14 2.58 8.60
N PHE A 272 7.02 3.41 9.16
CA PHE A 272 7.00 3.87 10.54
C PHE A 272 7.76 5.19 10.70
N VAL A 273 7.57 5.86 11.83
CA VAL A 273 8.21 7.15 12.12
C VAL A 273 9.20 6.99 13.26
N HIS A 274 10.44 7.41 13.04
CA HIS A 274 11.51 7.46 14.03
C HIS A 274 12.20 8.82 13.93
N ASP A 275 12.36 9.52 15.05
CA ASP A 275 12.97 10.86 15.12
C ASP A 275 12.44 11.83 14.06
N ASP A 276 11.10 11.86 13.92
CA ASP A 276 10.35 12.66 12.93
C ASP A 276 10.80 12.45 11.47
N LYS A 277 11.30 11.24 11.16
CA LYS A 277 11.66 10.83 9.80
C LYS A 277 10.89 9.57 9.41
N LEU A 278 10.45 9.54 8.15
CA LEU A 278 9.84 8.36 7.56
C LEU A 278 10.90 7.27 7.39
N HIS A 279 10.66 6.15 8.03
CA HIS A 279 11.36 4.91 7.79
C HIS A 279 10.40 3.88 7.19
N VAL A 280 10.93 2.94 6.43
CA VAL A 280 10.14 1.87 5.83
C VAL A 280 10.92 0.57 5.92
N THR A 281 10.32 -0.46 6.52
CA THR A 281 10.84 -1.82 6.36
C THR A 281 10.52 -2.30 4.95
N TYR A 282 11.58 -2.51 4.17
CA TYR A 282 11.53 -3.00 2.79
C TYR A 282 11.40 -4.53 2.73
N SER A 283 12.17 -5.23 3.57
CA SER A 283 12.18 -6.69 3.65
C SER A 283 12.40 -7.16 5.09
N VAL A 284 11.89 -8.35 5.42
CA VAL A 284 12.12 -8.99 6.73
C VAL A 284 13.35 -9.90 6.70
N VAL A 285 13.67 -10.51 5.54
CA VAL A 285 14.80 -11.45 5.38
C VAL A 285 15.60 -11.12 4.11
N PRO A 286 16.84 -10.57 4.21
CA PRO A 286 17.39 -9.94 5.43
C PRO A 286 16.50 -8.76 5.86
N HIS A 287 16.59 -8.37 7.13
CA HIS A 287 15.81 -7.25 7.62
C HIS A 287 16.42 -5.96 7.07
N ARG A 288 15.65 -5.26 6.23
CA ARG A 288 16.10 -4.03 5.56
C ARG A 288 15.14 -2.90 5.86
N VAL A 289 15.68 -1.80 6.39
CA VAL A 289 14.94 -0.58 6.67
C VAL A 289 15.54 0.56 5.89
N PHE A 290 14.71 1.31 5.18
CA PHE A 290 15.11 2.55 4.52
C PHE A 290 14.69 3.76 5.33
N GLN A 291 15.52 4.80 5.36
CA GLN A 291 15.09 6.16 5.67
C GLN A 291 14.71 6.84 4.36
N MET A 292 13.50 7.40 4.29
CA MET A 292 12.96 8.03 3.08
C MET A 292 13.07 9.56 3.16
N ASN A 293 13.25 10.21 2.02
CA ASN A 293 13.07 11.66 1.88
C ASN A 293 11.67 12.00 1.29
N SER A 294 11.34 13.28 1.27
CA SER A 294 10.06 13.79 0.76
C SER A 294 9.85 13.59 -0.75
N THR A 295 10.89 13.19 -1.50
CA THR A 295 10.80 12.83 -2.92
C THR A 295 10.53 11.34 -3.15
N GLY A 296 10.39 10.56 -2.06
CA GLY A 296 10.05 9.14 -2.11
C GLY A 296 11.25 8.21 -2.33
N TYR A 297 12.47 8.74 -2.27
CA TYR A 297 13.68 7.93 -2.40
C TYR A 297 14.26 7.57 -1.04
N ALA A 298 14.75 6.33 -0.94
CA ALA A 298 15.57 5.90 0.17
C ALA A 298 16.92 6.64 0.13
N VAL A 299 17.25 7.38 1.18
CA VAL A 299 18.51 8.13 1.32
C VAL A 299 19.52 7.44 2.23
N ARG A 300 19.05 6.45 3.00
CA ARG A 300 19.86 5.63 3.89
C ARG A 300 19.23 4.25 4.01
N GLN A 301 20.06 3.22 4.16
CA GLN A 301 19.60 1.87 4.47
C GLN A 301 20.25 1.32 5.74
N TYR A 302 19.49 0.51 6.47
CA TYR A 302 19.96 -0.34 7.56
C TYR A 302 19.67 -1.78 7.18
N VAL A 303 20.67 -2.65 7.30
CA VAL A 303 20.52 -4.07 6.97
C VAL A 303 21.00 -4.90 8.15
N THR A 304 20.13 -5.76 8.66
CA THR A 304 20.45 -6.68 9.76
C THR A 304 20.08 -8.11 9.41
N GLY A 305 20.87 -9.06 9.93
CA GLY A 305 20.57 -10.49 9.91
C GLY A 305 19.97 -10.90 11.25
N ALA A 306 18.93 -11.72 11.25
CA ALA A 306 18.26 -12.19 12.47
C ALA A 306 18.14 -13.72 12.48
N ASP A 307 19.22 -14.40 12.07
CA ASP A 307 19.25 -15.84 11.83
C ASP A 307 18.71 -16.65 13.02
N ALA A 308 19.08 -16.29 14.25
CA ALA A 308 18.60 -16.99 15.44
C ALA A 308 17.09 -16.84 15.66
N ALA A 309 16.56 -15.61 15.57
CA ALA A 309 15.14 -15.32 15.76
C ALA A 309 14.27 -15.85 14.60
N LEU A 310 14.83 -15.93 13.39
CA LEU A 310 14.15 -16.35 12.18
C LEU A 310 14.42 -17.81 11.79
N ALA A 311 15.27 -18.54 12.53
CA ALA A 311 15.58 -19.95 12.27
C ALA A 311 14.34 -20.84 12.09
N PRO A 312 13.23 -20.68 12.87
CA PRO A 312 12.02 -21.48 12.67
C PRO A 312 11.33 -21.31 11.30
N PHE A 313 11.67 -20.24 10.56
CA PHE A 313 11.11 -19.89 9.25
C PHE A 313 12.11 -20.12 8.11
N ALA A 314 13.22 -20.82 8.38
CA ALA A 314 14.23 -21.11 7.37
C ALA A 314 13.59 -21.86 6.18
N GLY A 315 13.72 -21.29 4.98
CA GLY A 315 13.16 -21.85 3.74
C GLY A 315 11.75 -21.37 3.40
N GLU A 316 11.09 -20.63 4.29
CA GLU A 316 9.81 -19.98 3.99
C GLU A 316 10.03 -18.63 3.29
N ASP A 317 9.10 -18.23 2.42
CA ASP A 317 9.13 -16.93 1.75
C ASP A 317 8.53 -15.85 2.67
N VAL A 318 9.34 -15.40 3.63
CA VAL A 318 8.92 -14.47 4.68
C VAL A 318 8.85 -13.03 4.15
N HIS A 319 7.70 -12.40 4.37
CA HIS A 319 7.40 -11.04 3.96
C HIS A 319 6.96 -10.17 5.15
N GLY A 320 6.96 -8.85 4.96
CA GLY A 320 6.31 -7.91 5.87
C GLY A 320 4.79 -7.87 5.70
N GLY A 321 4.06 -7.22 6.59
CA GLY A 321 2.61 -7.03 6.49
C GLY A 321 2.19 -5.56 6.66
N PRO A 322 1.57 -5.19 7.80
CA PRO A 322 1.10 -3.84 8.12
C PRO A 322 2.26 -2.89 8.46
N PRO A 323 1.99 -1.58 8.61
CA PRO A 323 2.93 -0.61 9.17
C PRO A 323 3.52 -1.07 10.51
N VAL A 324 4.74 -0.63 10.81
CA VAL A 324 5.42 -0.96 12.06
C VAL A 324 5.04 0.11 13.11
N VAL A 325 4.76 -0.30 14.34
CA VAL A 325 4.30 0.60 15.40
C VAL A 325 5.24 0.65 16.58
N ARG A 326 5.41 1.83 17.17
CA ARG A 326 6.24 2.01 18.36
C ARG A 326 5.44 1.62 19.59
N VAL A 327 5.99 0.72 20.40
CA VAL A 327 5.47 0.39 21.73
C VAL A 327 6.40 1.00 22.76
N ALA A 328 5.83 1.80 23.66
CA ALA A 328 6.56 2.41 24.75
C ALA A 328 5.73 2.34 26.03
N ARG A 329 6.31 1.74 27.07
CA ARG A 329 5.71 1.60 28.40
C ARG A 329 6.59 2.28 29.43
N ALA A 330 5.99 2.76 30.52
CA ALA A 330 6.74 3.36 31.61
C ALA A 330 7.68 2.31 32.25
N GLY A 331 8.97 2.65 32.36
CA GLY A 331 9.97 1.77 32.98
C GLY A 331 10.56 0.69 32.07
N GLU A 332 10.15 0.62 30.80
CA GLU A 332 10.69 -0.35 29.83
C GLU A 332 11.36 0.34 28.65
N ALA A 333 12.34 -0.34 28.05
CA ALA A 333 12.93 0.12 26.80
C ALA A 333 11.87 0.07 25.68
N PRO A 334 11.71 1.14 24.90
CA PRO A 334 10.78 1.12 23.78
C PRO A 334 11.26 0.14 22.70
N TYR A 335 10.32 -0.39 21.94
CA TYR A 335 10.60 -1.23 20.78
C TYR A 335 9.63 -0.91 19.65
N TYR A 336 9.95 -1.36 18.44
CA TYR A 336 8.98 -1.39 17.36
C TYR A 336 8.37 -2.79 17.23
N LEU A 337 7.08 -2.85 16.97
CA LEU A 337 6.32 -4.06 16.72
C LEU A 337 5.90 -4.09 15.26
N GLY A 338 6.26 -5.16 14.54
CA GLY A 338 5.79 -5.43 13.19
C GLY A 338 5.11 -6.78 13.10
N VAL A 339 4.51 -7.08 11.95
CA VAL A 339 3.99 -8.42 11.63
C VAL A 339 4.70 -8.93 10.39
N LEU A 340 5.25 -10.13 10.49
CA LEU A 340 5.73 -10.89 9.34
C LEU A 340 4.70 -11.94 8.96
N HIS A 341 4.69 -12.33 7.68
CA HIS A 341 3.88 -13.43 7.20
C HIS A 341 4.57 -14.21 6.10
N PHE A 342 4.12 -15.44 5.91
CA PHE A 342 4.40 -16.25 4.72
C PHE A 342 3.14 -17.08 4.44
N PHE A 343 3.09 -17.75 3.29
CA PHE A 343 2.00 -18.66 3.00
C PHE A 343 2.51 -20.04 2.61
N LYS A 344 1.82 -21.07 3.09
CA LYS A 344 1.98 -22.44 2.60
C LYS A 344 0.90 -22.72 1.59
N THR A 345 1.27 -23.45 0.55
CA THR A 345 0.31 -23.89 -0.46
C THR A 345 0.07 -25.39 -0.35
N PHE A 346 -1.19 -25.78 -0.26
CA PHE A 346 -1.64 -27.16 -0.19
C PHE A 346 -2.51 -27.50 -1.41
N GLY A 347 -2.58 -28.78 -1.78
CA GLY A 347 -3.37 -29.26 -2.91
C GLY A 347 -2.76 -28.97 -4.29
N GLU A 348 -3.47 -29.37 -5.34
CA GLU A 348 -3.02 -29.25 -6.74
C GLU A 348 -4.12 -28.68 -7.66
N GLY A 349 -3.71 -28.06 -8.76
CA GLY A 349 -4.61 -27.52 -9.77
C GLY A 349 -5.65 -26.55 -9.18
N ALA A 350 -6.93 -26.83 -9.42
CA ALA A 350 -8.06 -26.03 -8.92
C ALA A 350 -8.31 -26.19 -7.41
N SER A 351 -7.74 -27.22 -6.76
CA SER A 351 -7.85 -27.44 -5.31
C SER A 351 -6.73 -26.77 -4.51
N LYS A 352 -5.91 -25.94 -5.17
CA LYS A 352 -4.77 -25.27 -4.56
C LYS A 352 -5.25 -24.22 -3.54
N VAL A 353 -4.96 -24.44 -2.26
CA VAL A 353 -5.32 -23.55 -1.15
C VAL A 353 -4.06 -22.88 -0.61
N LYS A 354 -4.13 -21.58 -0.34
CA LYS A 354 -3.08 -20.84 0.36
C LYS A 354 -3.49 -20.59 1.81
N ALA A 355 -2.70 -21.11 2.75
CA ALA A 355 -2.82 -20.77 4.16
C ALA A 355 -1.75 -19.75 4.53
N TYR A 356 -2.16 -18.61 5.06
CA TYR A 356 -1.26 -17.55 5.46
C TYR A 356 -1.02 -17.62 6.98
N HIS A 357 0.25 -17.55 7.36
CA HIS A 357 0.70 -17.60 8.74
C HIS A 357 1.27 -16.25 9.15
N HIS A 358 0.92 -15.76 10.34
CA HIS A 358 1.30 -14.42 10.79
C HIS A 358 1.94 -14.46 12.17
N TYR A 359 2.99 -13.67 12.34
CA TYR A 359 3.74 -13.60 13.59
C TYR A 359 4.09 -12.15 13.87
N PHE A 360 3.95 -11.71 15.12
CA PHE A 360 4.58 -10.48 15.55
C PHE A 360 6.10 -10.66 15.61
N TYR A 361 6.83 -9.61 15.29
CA TYR A 361 8.25 -9.50 15.61
C TYR A 361 8.54 -8.16 16.28
N LYS A 362 9.50 -8.15 17.22
CA LYS A 362 9.95 -6.92 17.87
C LYS A 362 11.32 -6.52 17.32
N THR A 363 11.53 -5.22 17.13
CA THR A 363 12.84 -4.65 16.79
C THR A 363 13.27 -3.57 17.77
N GLU A 364 14.56 -3.26 17.76
CA GLU A 364 15.10 -2.10 18.48
C GLU A 364 14.35 -0.81 18.09
N ALA A 365 14.07 0.05 19.07
CA ALA A 365 13.44 1.36 18.80
C ALA A 365 14.38 2.38 18.14
N ALA A 366 15.64 2.05 17.96
CA ALA A 366 16.66 2.87 17.32
C ALA A 366 17.42 2.04 16.26
N PRO A 367 18.05 2.69 15.27
CA PRO A 367 18.89 2.02 14.30
C PRO A 367 19.98 1.16 14.97
N PRO A 368 20.32 0.00 14.39
CA PRO A 368 19.96 -0.46 13.05
C PRO A 368 18.66 -1.28 13.00
N PHE A 369 17.78 -1.16 14.00
CA PHE A 369 16.46 -1.81 14.04
C PHE A 369 16.53 -3.34 13.97
N ARG A 370 17.45 -3.96 14.72
CA ARG A 370 17.59 -5.43 14.71
C ARG A 370 16.30 -6.10 15.16
N ILE A 371 15.90 -7.19 14.49
CA ILE A 371 14.84 -8.08 14.99
C ILE A 371 15.38 -8.84 16.19
N CYS A 372 14.76 -8.65 17.36
CA CYS A 372 15.22 -9.22 18.62
C CYS A 372 14.39 -10.42 19.09
N ALA A 373 13.15 -10.54 18.60
CA ALA A 373 12.27 -11.65 18.92
C ALA A 373 11.18 -11.82 17.86
N VAL A 374 10.72 -13.05 17.65
CA VAL A 374 9.51 -13.39 16.90
C VAL A 374 8.58 -14.17 17.83
N SER A 375 7.31 -13.82 17.79
CA SER A 375 6.26 -14.41 18.63
C SER A 375 5.82 -15.79 18.11
N LYS A 376 4.93 -16.44 18.86
CA LYS A 376 4.06 -17.52 18.36
C LYS A 376 3.09 -16.99 17.30
N GLU A 377 2.47 -17.91 16.56
CA GLU A 377 1.51 -17.55 15.52
C GLU A 377 0.32 -16.77 16.11
N ILE A 378 -0.06 -15.70 15.42
CA ILE A 378 -1.19 -14.87 15.79
C ILE A 378 -2.48 -15.64 15.42
N PRO A 379 -3.44 -15.82 16.33
CA PRO A 379 -4.64 -16.62 16.09
C PRO A 379 -5.67 -15.85 15.25
N LEU A 380 -5.37 -15.58 13.98
CA LEU A 380 -6.30 -14.92 13.06
C LEU A 380 -7.40 -15.87 12.60
N VAL A 381 -8.62 -15.35 12.51
CA VAL A 381 -9.77 -16.11 12.03
C VAL A 381 -9.76 -16.14 10.51
N THR A 382 -9.88 -17.33 9.94
CA THR A 382 -10.18 -17.53 8.52
C THR A 382 -11.59 -18.10 8.41
N ARG A 383 -12.28 -17.86 7.30
CA ARG A 383 -13.60 -18.46 7.11
C ARG A 383 -13.43 -19.97 6.98
N LYS A 384 -13.87 -20.72 7.99
CA LYS A 384 -14.09 -22.15 7.79
C LYS A 384 -15.11 -22.28 6.67
N LYS A 385 -14.76 -23.02 5.61
CA LYS A 385 -15.70 -23.40 4.56
C LYS A 385 -16.97 -23.90 5.27
N GLU A 386 -18.03 -23.09 5.27
CA GLU A 386 -19.32 -23.57 5.73
C GLU A 386 -19.58 -24.86 4.96
N ALA A 387 -19.99 -25.91 5.68
CA ALA A 387 -20.29 -27.18 5.04
C ALA A 387 -21.16 -26.86 3.82
N PRO A 388 -20.81 -27.35 2.62
CA PRO A 388 -21.57 -27.04 1.41
C PRO A 388 -23.05 -27.25 1.72
N PRO A 389 -23.94 -26.34 1.31
CA PRO A 389 -25.37 -26.45 1.59
C PRO A 389 -25.79 -27.88 1.28
N ALA A 390 -26.45 -28.53 2.25
CA ALA A 390 -26.72 -29.96 2.23
C ALA A 390 -27.17 -30.39 0.82
N ALA A 391 -26.51 -31.42 0.28
CA ALA A 391 -26.75 -31.94 -1.07
C ALA A 391 -28.26 -32.14 -1.27
N GLY A 392 -28.91 -31.22 -1.98
CA GLY A 392 -30.37 -31.12 -2.00
C GLY A 392 -30.91 -29.69 -2.13
N ALA A 393 -30.10 -28.65 -1.84
CA ALA A 393 -30.40 -27.28 -2.25
C ALA A 393 -30.18 -27.13 -3.78
N ALA A 394 -31.04 -27.80 -4.56
CA ALA A 394 -31.13 -27.68 -6.01
C ALA A 394 -31.78 -26.33 -6.40
N GLY A 395 -31.11 -25.23 -6.06
CA GLY A 395 -31.36 -23.90 -6.59
C GLY A 395 -30.13 -23.49 -7.38
N GLY A 396 -30.23 -23.56 -8.70
CA GLY A 396 -29.12 -23.56 -9.65
C GLY A 396 -28.12 -22.41 -9.53
N ASP A 397 -26.90 -22.66 -10.04
CA ASP A 397 -25.91 -21.67 -10.48
C ASP A 397 -25.63 -20.48 -9.54
N ALA A 398 -25.94 -20.58 -8.25
CA ALA A 398 -25.63 -19.55 -7.26
C ALA A 398 -24.15 -19.54 -6.85
N TRP A 399 -23.29 -20.28 -7.56
CA TRP A 399 -21.82 -20.06 -7.56
C TRP A 399 -21.42 -18.76 -8.29
N THR A 400 -22.37 -17.94 -8.73
CA THR A 400 -22.15 -16.82 -9.67
C THR A 400 -21.61 -15.52 -9.08
N HIS A 401 -21.38 -15.39 -7.77
CA HIS A 401 -20.81 -14.14 -7.23
C HIS A 401 -19.73 -14.30 -6.15
N GLN A 402 -19.04 -15.45 -6.06
CA GLN A 402 -17.65 -15.35 -5.60
C GLN A 402 -16.86 -14.63 -6.69
N ARG A 403 -16.69 -13.31 -6.53
CA ARG A 403 -15.90 -12.43 -7.41
C ARG A 403 -14.45 -12.86 -7.61
N ILE A 404 -13.98 -13.87 -6.87
CA ILE A 404 -12.62 -14.39 -6.88
C ILE A 404 -12.72 -15.92 -6.99
N TRP A 405 -12.29 -16.48 -8.12
CA TRP A 405 -12.18 -17.93 -8.44
C TRP A 405 -11.30 -18.77 -7.51
N LYS A 406 -10.51 -18.13 -6.65
CA LYS A 406 -9.54 -18.81 -5.78
C LYS A 406 -10.25 -19.17 -4.49
N ASP A 407 -10.07 -20.39 -4.01
CA ASP A 407 -10.45 -20.72 -2.64
C ASP A 407 -9.49 -20.02 -1.67
N THR A 408 -9.92 -18.84 -1.20
CA THR A 408 -9.24 -18.02 -0.19
C THR A 408 -9.75 -18.37 1.21
N SER A 409 -10.51 -19.44 1.40
CA SER A 409 -11.11 -19.77 2.71
C SER A 409 -10.10 -19.87 3.84
N GLN A 410 -8.84 -20.23 3.56
CA GLN A 410 -7.77 -20.32 4.56
C GLN A 410 -6.78 -19.14 4.56
N THR A 411 -7.10 -18.06 3.84
CA THR A 411 -6.27 -16.86 3.81
C THR A 411 -6.76 -15.88 4.87
N ALA A 412 -5.87 -15.49 5.78
CA ALA A 412 -5.97 -14.23 6.49
C ALA A 412 -4.86 -13.32 5.95
N TYR A 413 -5.03 -12.00 5.99
CA TYR A 413 -3.96 -11.07 5.61
C TYR A 413 -3.94 -9.87 6.54
N ALA A 414 -2.89 -9.78 7.37
CA ALA A 414 -2.67 -8.63 8.25
C ALA A 414 -2.35 -7.36 7.44
N SER A 415 -3.24 -6.38 7.53
CA SER A 415 -3.19 -5.17 6.70
C SER A 415 -2.99 -3.88 7.51
N GLY A 416 -3.38 -3.82 8.78
CA GLY A 416 -3.08 -2.69 9.66
C GLY A 416 -2.65 -3.09 11.07
N LEU A 417 -1.79 -2.27 11.67
CA LEU A 417 -1.30 -2.43 13.02
C LEU A 417 -1.25 -1.05 13.68
N PHE A 418 -1.84 -0.92 14.86
CA PHE A 418 -1.93 0.35 15.58
C PHE A 418 -1.86 0.14 17.09
N VAL A 419 -1.23 1.06 17.82
CA VAL A 419 -1.23 1.07 19.29
C VAL A 419 -2.23 2.13 19.76
N ASP A 420 -3.28 1.70 20.43
CA ASP A 420 -4.32 2.55 21.01
C ASP A 420 -4.30 2.41 22.54
N GLY A 421 -3.54 3.28 23.20
CA GLY A 421 -3.24 3.16 24.63
C GLY A 421 -2.51 1.85 24.96
N GLU A 422 -3.10 1.05 25.84
CA GLU A 422 -2.57 -0.26 26.27
C GLU A 422 -2.97 -1.42 25.35
N ARG A 423 -3.57 -1.13 24.19
CA ARG A 423 -4.02 -2.14 23.24
C ARG A 423 -3.31 -2.03 21.90
N VAL A 424 -3.10 -3.18 21.27
CA VAL A 424 -2.67 -3.32 19.88
C VAL A 424 -3.89 -3.73 19.07
N LEU A 425 -4.20 -2.93 18.05
CA LEU A 425 -5.23 -3.20 17.06
C LEU A 425 -4.57 -3.80 15.81
N LEU A 426 -4.82 -5.07 15.55
CA LEU A 426 -4.39 -5.78 14.35
C LEU A 426 -5.60 -5.97 13.43
N SER A 427 -5.65 -5.17 12.37
CA SER A 427 -6.71 -5.25 11.36
C SER A 427 -6.26 -6.11 10.18
N TYR A 428 -7.16 -6.97 9.70
CA TYR A 428 -6.82 -8.00 8.74
C TYR A 428 -8.02 -8.40 7.87
N GLY A 429 -7.75 -8.84 6.65
CA GLY A 429 -8.76 -9.46 5.80
C GLY A 429 -8.88 -10.95 6.09
N SER A 430 -10.10 -11.47 6.17
CA SER A 430 -10.39 -12.90 6.22
C SER A 430 -10.98 -13.31 4.88
N SER A 431 -10.30 -14.25 4.24
CA SER A 431 -10.68 -14.90 2.99
C SER A 431 -10.93 -13.96 1.81
N ASP A 432 -10.26 -12.79 1.78
CA ASP A 432 -10.46 -11.74 0.77
C ASP A 432 -11.94 -11.31 0.60
N ILE A 433 -12.75 -11.42 1.66
CA ILE A 433 -14.17 -11.03 1.64
C ILE A 433 -14.62 -10.34 2.93
N ASP A 434 -13.97 -10.60 4.07
CA ASP A 434 -14.33 -10.01 5.36
C ASP A 434 -13.23 -9.09 5.87
N ALA A 435 -13.63 -7.95 6.41
CA ALA A 435 -12.77 -7.04 7.16
C ALA A 435 -12.89 -7.35 8.65
N ARG A 436 -11.77 -7.63 9.32
CA ARG A 436 -11.74 -8.00 10.74
C ARG A 436 -10.70 -7.19 11.50
N MET A 437 -10.83 -7.18 12.82
CA MET A 437 -9.86 -6.59 13.74
C MET A 437 -9.73 -7.47 14.98
N LEU A 438 -8.49 -7.86 15.28
CA LEU A 438 -8.08 -8.46 16.54
C LEU A 438 -7.48 -7.37 17.44
N SER A 439 -8.10 -7.14 18.58
CA SER A 439 -7.65 -6.20 19.61
C SER A 439 -7.05 -6.97 20.78
N LEU A 440 -5.76 -6.74 21.05
CA LEU A 440 -4.98 -7.40 22.09
C LEU A 440 -4.52 -6.39 23.13
N GLY A 441 -4.54 -6.72 24.42
CA GLY A 441 -3.77 -5.95 25.39
C GLY A 441 -2.27 -6.14 25.18
N LEU A 442 -1.43 -5.18 25.60
CA LEU A 442 0.03 -5.36 25.53
C LEU A 442 0.53 -6.59 26.29
N ALA A 443 -0.16 -6.98 27.38
CA ALA A 443 0.11 -8.23 28.08
C ALA A 443 -0.20 -9.48 27.22
N ASP A 444 -1.26 -9.46 26.43
CA ASP A 444 -1.60 -10.56 25.50
C ASP A 444 -0.54 -10.65 24.40
N VAL A 445 -0.06 -9.51 23.89
CA VAL A 445 1.04 -9.45 22.92
C VAL A 445 2.30 -10.05 23.51
N ASP A 446 2.69 -9.66 24.73
CA ASP A 446 3.86 -10.23 25.40
C ASP A 446 3.71 -11.73 25.68
N ALA A 447 2.51 -12.21 25.96
CA ALA A 447 2.23 -13.63 26.13
C ALA A 447 2.57 -14.45 24.87
N LEU A 448 2.39 -13.87 23.68
CA LEU A 448 2.80 -14.51 22.42
C LEU A 448 4.32 -14.63 22.27
N PHE A 449 5.11 -13.84 22.98
CA PHE A 449 6.58 -13.92 23.00
C PHE A 449 7.11 -14.79 24.15
N GLN A 450 6.27 -15.39 24.99
CA GLN A 450 6.74 -16.24 26.08
C GLN A 450 7.58 -17.41 25.56
N GLY A 451 8.83 -17.49 26.05
CA GLY A 451 9.85 -18.44 25.61
C GLY A 451 10.83 -17.89 24.58
N ALA A 452 10.57 -16.72 23.99
CA ALA A 452 11.51 -15.98 23.18
C ALA A 452 12.20 -14.91 24.04
N ALA A 453 13.51 -15.00 24.22
CA ALA A 453 14.28 -13.92 24.83
C ALA A 453 14.23 -12.69 23.90
N PHE A 454 14.01 -11.50 24.47
CA PHE A 454 14.22 -10.26 23.74
C PHE A 454 15.74 -10.00 23.69
N ASP A 455 16.41 -10.61 22.72
CA ASP A 455 17.87 -10.55 22.58
C ASP A 455 18.26 -10.05 21.18
N CYS A 456 18.62 -8.78 21.12
CA CYS A 456 19.12 -8.15 19.89
C CYS A 456 20.60 -8.46 19.63
N GLY A 457 21.32 -9.03 20.61
CA GLY A 457 22.76 -9.32 20.53
C GLY A 457 23.10 -10.42 19.54
N ALA A 458 22.18 -11.36 19.31
CA ALA A 458 22.32 -12.42 18.32
C ALA A 458 22.10 -11.95 16.87
N ALA A 459 21.53 -10.76 16.66
CA ALA A 459 21.29 -10.21 15.33
C ALA A 459 22.53 -9.47 14.80
N ALA A 460 22.96 -9.84 13.60
CA ALA A 460 24.12 -9.25 12.93
C ALA A 460 23.75 -7.91 12.26
N VAL A 461 24.66 -6.94 12.30
CA VAL A 461 24.55 -5.70 11.51
C VAL A 461 25.34 -5.89 10.22
N LEU A 462 24.63 -5.94 9.09
CA LEU A 462 25.21 -6.14 7.75
C LEU A 462 25.49 -4.79 7.07
N ASP A 463 24.67 -3.79 7.35
CA ASP A 463 24.85 -2.39 6.97
C ASP A 463 24.30 -1.49 8.09
N GLY A 464 25.17 -0.67 8.69
CA GLY A 464 24.86 0.18 9.84
C GLY A 464 24.27 1.55 9.51
N GLY A 465 23.93 1.82 8.24
CA GLY A 465 23.41 3.13 7.85
C GLY A 465 24.17 3.79 6.71
N GLY A 466 24.63 3.03 5.71
CA GLY A 466 25.25 3.57 4.51
C GLY A 466 24.38 4.68 3.92
N GLU A 467 24.87 5.91 3.95
CA GLU A 467 24.24 7.03 3.25
C GLU A 467 24.45 6.84 1.75
N GLU A 468 23.44 7.18 0.96
CA GLU A 468 23.68 7.42 -0.45
C GLU A 468 24.72 8.55 -0.53
N ALA A 469 25.84 8.31 -1.22
CA ALA A 469 26.79 9.37 -1.52
C ALA A 469 26.00 10.43 -2.27
N ALA A 470 25.70 11.55 -1.59
CA ALA A 470 24.78 12.57 -2.07
C ALA A 470 25.04 12.81 -3.55
N ALA A 471 24.12 12.36 -4.40
CA ALA A 471 24.30 12.42 -5.84
C ALA A 471 24.57 13.89 -6.16
N ALA A 472 25.84 14.19 -6.49
CA ALA A 472 26.32 15.55 -6.60
C ALA A 472 25.54 16.25 -7.71
N GLY A 473 24.49 16.99 -7.35
CA GLY A 473 23.79 17.97 -8.16
C GLY A 473 23.60 17.60 -9.64
N GLY A 474 23.11 16.39 -9.94
CA GLY A 474 22.73 16.01 -11.30
C GLY A 474 21.46 16.74 -11.71
N GLY A 475 21.57 18.02 -12.05
CA GLY A 475 20.49 18.84 -12.58
C GLY A 475 19.80 18.13 -13.73
N GLY A 476 18.53 17.80 -13.54
CA GLY A 476 17.69 17.16 -14.54
C GLY A 476 17.58 18.04 -15.78
N GLY A 477 18.38 17.71 -16.79
CA GLY A 477 18.21 18.20 -18.16
C GLY A 477 16.88 17.69 -18.70
N GLY A 478 15.94 18.61 -18.87
CA GLY A 478 14.75 18.39 -19.70
C GLY A 478 15.19 18.05 -21.11
N GLY A 479 14.92 16.81 -21.52
CA GLY A 479 15.09 16.35 -22.91
C GLY A 479 14.10 17.06 -23.83
N GLY A 480 14.48 18.24 -24.32
CA GLY A 480 13.88 18.88 -25.47
C GLY A 480 14.49 18.31 -26.75
N GLY A 481 13.76 17.42 -27.42
CA GLY A 481 14.09 16.99 -28.78
C GLY A 481 13.97 18.17 -29.74
N GLY A 482 15.10 18.55 -30.34
CA GLY A 482 15.21 19.56 -31.38
C GLY A 482 16.03 19.01 -32.56
N SER A 483 15.39 19.02 -33.72
CA SER A 483 15.76 18.46 -35.02
C SER A 483 17.14 18.79 -35.59
N GLU A 484 17.68 17.79 -36.29
CA GLU A 484 18.40 17.86 -37.57
C GLU A 484 18.70 19.24 -38.18
N ALA A 485 20.00 19.56 -38.30
CA ALA A 485 20.54 20.28 -39.45
C ALA A 485 22.08 20.09 -39.58
N GLY A 486 22.45 19.23 -40.53
CA GLY A 486 23.67 19.25 -41.36
C GLY A 486 25.02 19.75 -40.85
N ARG A 487 26.06 18.91 -41.03
CA ARG A 487 27.24 19.30 -41.81
C ARG A 487 28.06 18.12 -42.33
N ARG A 488 28.41 18.23 -43.61
CA ARG A 488 29.20 17.31 -44.44
C ARG A 488 30.71 17.37 -44.11
N HIS A 489 31.38 16.31 -44.56
CA HIS A 489 32.79 16.20 -44.97
C HIS A 489 33.90 16.17 -43.91
N ARG A 490 34.55 15.01 -43.78
CA ARG A 490 35.87 14.77 -44.41
C ARG A 490 36.22 13.28 -44.52
N ARG A 491 36.93 13.01 -45.61
CA ARG A 491 37.45 11.74 -46.13
C ARG A 491 38.85 11.44 -45.57
N ASP A 492 39.22 10.16 -45.67
CA ASP A 492 40.58 9.58 -45.73
C ASP A 492 41.36 9.56 -44.39
N LEU A 493 42.01 8.48 -43.91
CA LEU A 493 42.99 7.60 -44.59
C LEU A 493 43.49 6.49 -43.61
N LEU A 494 44.09 5.43 -44.17
CA LEU A 494 44.90 4.33 -43.57
C LEU A 494 44.11 3.14 -42.99
N ARG A 495 43.92 1.98 -43.67
CA ARG A 495 44.87 1.02 -44.30
C ARG A 495 46.02 0.57 -43.37
N ARG A 496 45.89 -0.66 -42.81
CA ARG A 496 46.75 -1.84 -43.04
C ARG A 496 46.38 -2.99 -42.08
N GLY A 497 46.34 -4.22 -42.59
CA GLY A 497 46.40 -5.44 -41.78
C GLY A 497 45.80 -6.69 -42.45
N ALA A 498 46.58 -7.28 -43.37
CA ALA A 498 46.45 -8.61 -44.00
C ALA A 498 45.19 -8.94 -44.82
#